data_AF-A0A399ZFY1-F1
#
_entry.id   AF-A0A399ZFY1-F1
#
_cell.length_a   1.000
_cell.length_b   1.000
_cell.length_c   1.000
_cell.angle_alpha   90.00
_cell.angle_beta   90.00
_cell.angle_gamma   90.00
#
_symmetry.space_group_name_H-M   'P 1'
#
loop_
_entity.id
_entity.type
_entity.pdbx_description
1 polymer ?
#
loop_
_entity_poly.entity_id
_entity_poly.type
_entity_poly.pdbx_seq_one_letter_code
_entity_poly.pdbx_strand_id
1 'polypeptide(L)'
;PAAYCGIVGFKPSYDRIATPGIVYFSRTADHVGLFTQDMEGMALAAGVLMRDWRPETGDVGQPVLGVPDGPYLAQTEPAALDEFEWQVGQLQRASYEVKRLPTFEKIAELNQLHRRMVAAEFAQEHAAIYPPYAGHYRPRTREIIELGQTVSTEELAAARANSLHLRADLEAQMDAAGIDLWVCPAATGPAPVGIHATGDPVMNLPWTHAGLPAITVPVGRSAEGLPLGMQFVGRFGADERLLAWMQALDGARILSV
;
A
#
# COMPACT_ATOMS: atom_id res chain seq x y z
N PRO A 1 6.40 1.18 -6.42
CA PRO A 1 7.74 1.55 -6.95
C PRO A 1 8.88 1.33 -5.95
N ALA A 2 8.70 1.61 -4.65
CA ALA A 2 9.73 1.35 -3.62
C ALA A 2 10.33 -0.06 -3.72
N ALA A 3 9.46 -1.09 -3.77
CA ALA A 3 9.87 -2.48 -3.94
C ALA A 3 10.74 -2.68 -5.19
N TYR A 4 10.28 -2.23 -6.36
CA TYR A 4 11.01 -2.35 -7.63
C TYR A 4 12.38 -1.66 -7.63
N CYS A 5 12.51 -0.57 -6.87
CA CYS A 5 13.73 0.21 -6.80
C CYS A 5 14.65 -0.19 -5.63
N GLY A 6 14.21 -1.11 -4.77
CA GLY A 6 14.98 -1.53 -3.59
C GLY A 6 15.22 -0.37 -2.61
N ILE A 7 14.19 0.44 -2.37
CA ILE A 7 14.22 1.55 -1.41
C ILE A 7 13.04 1.47 -0.44
N VAL A 8 13.11 2.22 0.66
CA VAL A 8 11.98 2.35 1.59
C VAL A 8 10.92 3.26 0.98
N GLY A 9 9.66 2.87 1.08
CA GLY A 9 8.52 3.69 0.68
C GLY A 9 7.47 3.73 1.77
N PHE A 10 7.05 4.92 2.20
CA PHE A 10 6.01 5.07 3.20
C PHE A 10 4.82 5.81 2.61
N LYS A 11 3.66 5.15 2.59
CA LYS A 11 2.35 5.75 2.34
C LYS A 11 1.64 5.93 3.69
N PRO A 12 1.62 7.14 4.25
CA PRO A 12 0.94 7.41 5.52
C PRO A 12 -0.56 7.10 5.45
N SER A 13 -1.23 7.23 6.58
CA SER A 13 -2.69 7.24 6.68
C SER A 13 -3.26 8.29 5.72
N TYR A 14 -4.43 8.01 5.16
CA TYR A 14 -5.13 8.95 4.29
C TYR A 14 -5.25 10.33 4.96
N ASP A 15 -4.86 11.36 4.21
CA ASP A 15 -4.84 12.77 4.64
C ASP A 15 -3.82 13.12 5.76
N ARG A 16 -2.85 12.24 6.08
CA ARG A 16 -1.79 12.54 7.08
C ARG A 16 -0.82 13.64 6.61
N ILE A 17 -0.57 13.73 5.31
CA ILE A 17 0.19 14.81 4.68
C ILE A 17 -0.77 15.64 3.84
N ALA A 18 -0.73 16.96 4.02
CA ALA A 18 -1.61 17.88 3.31
C ALA A 18 -1.41 17.78 1.79
N THR A 19 -2.52 17.62 1.07
CA THR A 19 -2.56 17.49 -0.38
C THR A 19 -2.90 18.76 -1.21
N PRO A 20 -3.15 19.97 -0.65
CA PRO A 20 -3.35 21.16 -1.48
C PRO A 20 -2.19 21.41 -2.46
N GLY A 21 -2.52 21.58 -3.74
CA GLY A 21 -1.55 21.86 -4.80
C GLY A 21 -1.15 20.65 -5.65
N ILE A 22 -1.60 19.43 -5.30
CA ILE A 22 -1.47 18.28 -6.20
C ILE A 22 -2.56 18.27 -7.27
N VAL A 23 -2.27 17.65 -8.41
CA VAL A 23 -3.30 17.24 -9.36
C VAL A 23 -3.84 15.91 -8.88
N TYR A 24 -5.10 15.89 -8.43
CA TYR A 24 -5.72 14.67 -7.93
C TYR A 24 -5.99 13.69 -9.07
N PHE A 25 -5.66 12.43 -8.81
CA PHE A 25 -6.21 11.32 -9.55
C PHE A 25 -7.54 10.88 -8.94
N SER A 26 -7.57 10.70 -7.63
CA SER A 26 -8.76 10.31 -6.87
C SER A 26 -8.70 10.96 -5.50
N ARG A 27 -9.61 11.89 -5.23
CA ARG A 27 -9.69 12.55 -3.92
C ARG A 27 -9.86 11.55 -2.79
N THR A 28 -10.55 10.44 -3.00
CA THR A 28 -10.80 9.43 -1.97
C THR A 28 -9.58 8.53 -1.69
N ALA A 29 -8.68 8.37 -2.66
CA ALA A 29 -7.59 7.39 -2.58
C ALA A 29 -6.19 7.99 -2.66
N ASP A 30 -6.03 9.24 -3.07
CA ASP A 30 -4.70 9.86 -3.24
C ASP A 30 -4.03 10.08 -1.89
N HIS A 31 -2.77 9.65 -1.81
CA HIS A 31 -1.90 9.86 -0.67
C HIS A 31 -0.59 10.49 -1.16
N VAL A 32 -0.10 11.48 -0.42
CA VAL A 32 1.30 11.87 -0.53
C VAL A 32 2.12 10.87 0.28
N GLY A 33 3.07 10.21 -0.39
CA GLY A 33 4.00 9.26 0.22
C GLY A 33 5.44 9.74 0.15
N LEU A 34 6.32 9.04 0.87
CA LEU A 34 7.73 9.35 1.02
C LEU A 34 8.58 8.19 0.49
N PHE A 35 9.76 8.50 -0.03
CA PHE A 35 10.77 7.52 -0.41
C PHE A 35 12.12 7.92 0.18
N THR A 36 12.83 6.96 0.76
CA THR A 36 14.17 7.15 1.33
C THR A 36 15.03 5.91 1.10
N GLN A 37 16.34 6.07 1.22
CA GLN A 37 17.29 4.96 1.08
C GLN A 37 17.15 3.93 2.22
N ASP A 38 16.80 4.40 3.42
CA ASP A 38 16.74 3.61 4.65
C ASP A 38 15.68 4.15 5.63
N MET A 39 15.52 3.44 6.76
CA MET A 39 14.56 3.78 7.80
C MET A 39 14.96 5.02 8.62
N GLU A 40 16.25 5.34 8.73
CA GLU A 40 16.73 6.55 9.40
C GLU A 40 16.30 7.81 8.63
N GLY A 41 16.52 7.81 7.32
CA GLY A 41 16.02 8.85 6.43
C GLY A 41 14.50 8.95 6.47
N MET A 42 13.79 7.81 6.54
CA MET A 42 12.32 7.81 6.63
C MET A 42 11.83 8.50 7.91
N ALA A 43 12.47 8.21 9.05
CA ALA A 43 12.14 8.84 10.32
C ALA A 43 12.37 10.35 10.31
N LEU A 44 13.48 10.81 9.71
CA LEU A 44 13.75 12.23 9.51
C LEU A 44 12.69 12.88 8.62
N ALA A 45 12.39 12.29 7.47
CA ALA A 45 11.43 12.83 6.51
C ALA A 45 10.02 12.91 7.11
N ALA A 46 9.58 11.88 7.84
CA ALA A 46 8.30 11.88 8.54
C ALA A 46 8.20 13.02 9.56
N GLY A 47 9.25 13.23 10.37
CA GLY A 47 9.31 14.30 11.37
C GLY A 47 9.28 15.72 10.80
N VAL A 48 9.61 15.90 9.52
CA VAL A 48 9.56 17.20 8.84
C VAL A 48 8.24 17.41 8.10
N LEU A 49 7.74 16.38 7.42
CA LEU A 49 6.63 16.49 6.46
C LEU A 49 5.25 16.21 7.08
N MET A 50 5.18 15.46 8.18
CA MET A 50 3.93 15.13 8.84
C MET A 50 3.69 16.07 10.02
N ARG A 51 2.52 16.70 10.03
CA ARG A 51 2.15 17.66 11.08
C ARG A 51 1.97 16.97 12.42
N ASP A 52 2.43 17.62 13.49
CA ASP A 52 2.31 17.14 14.86
C ASP A 52 2.90 15.73 15.05
N TRP A 53 3.95 15.40 14.28
CA TRP A 53 4.66 14.12 14.38
C TRP A 53 5.28 13.94 15.77
N ARG A 54 4.94 12.84 16.42
CA ARG A 54 5.46 12.50 17.76
C ARG A 54 6.14 11.14 17.70
N PRO A 55 7.44 11.09 17.38
CA PRO A 55 8.13 9.81 17.24
C PRO A 55 8.00 9.05 18.56
N GLU A 56 7.61 7.78 18.45
CA GLU A 56 7.57 6.93 19.61
C GLU A 56 8.97 6.46 19.94
N THR A 57 9.42 6.82 21.13
CA THR A 57 10.76 6.50 21.62
C THR A 57 10.70 5.45 22.70
N GLY A 58 11.67 4.54 22.71
CA GLY A 58 11.79 3.49 23.74
C GLY A 58 11.32 2.14 23.23
N ASP A 59 11.01 1.24 24.16
CA ASP A 59 10.51 -0.10 23.83
C ASP A 59 9.05 -0.01 23.38
N VAL A 60 8.82 -0.18 22.08
CA VAL A 60 7.49 -0.21 21.46
C VAL A 60 6.88 -1.62 21.45
N GLY A 61 7.56 -2.59 22.06
CA GLY A 61 7.18 -3.99 22.02
C GLY A 61 7.29 -4.59 20.62
N GLN A 62 7.08 -5.91 20.56
CA GLN A 62 7.08 -6.67 19.32
C GLN A 62 5.65 -6.83 18.80
N PRO A 63 5.35 -6.42 17.56
CA PRO A 63 4.01 -6.54 17.00
C PRO A 63 3.69 -8.01 16.66
N VAL A 64 2.43 -8.41 16.86
CA VAL A 64 1.88 -9.63 16.28
C VAL A 64 1.50 -9.36 14.83
N LEU A 65 2.03 -10.18 13.92
CA LEU A 65 1.89 -9.96 12.48
C LEU A 65 0.73 -10.79 11.90
N GLY A 66 -0.10 -10.17 11.09
CA GLY A 66 -1.15 -10.80 10.30
C GLY A 66 -0.75 -10.94 8.83
N VAL A 67 -0.92 -12.11 8.24
CA VAL A 67 -0.78 -12.33 6.80
C VAL A 67 -2.18 -12.51 6.20
N PRO A 68 -2.60 -11.65 5.25
CA PRO A 68 -3.87 -11.82 4.54
C PRO A 68 -3.74 -12.95 3.52
N ASP A 69 -4.08 -14.16 3.93
CA ASP A 69 -3.86 -15.39 3.16
C ASP A 69 -4.93 -15.62 2.08
N GLY A 70 -4.75 -16.66 1.25
CA GLY A 70 -5.72 -17.10 0.27
C GLY A 70 -5.73 -16.21 -1.00
N PRO A 71 -6.89 -15.77 -1.50
CA PRO A 71 -7.00 -15.09 -2.79
C PRO A 71 -6.12 -13.84 -2.92
N TYR A 72 -5.87 -13.12 -1.83
CA TYR A 72 -5.01 -11.95 -1.86
C TYR A 72 -3.55 -12.31 -2.16
N LEU A 73 -2.96 -13.29 -1.45
CA LEU A 73 -1.60 -13.75 -1.71
C LEU A 73 -1.46 -14.41 -3.08
N ALA A 74 -2.51 -15.08 -3.57
CA ALA A 74 -2.53 -15.72 -4.88
C ALA A 74 -2.36 -14.75 -6.07
N GLN A 75 -2.44 -13.43 -5.85
CA GLN A 75 -2.11 -12.41 -6.85
C GLN A 75 -0.60 -12.23 -7.05
N THR A 76 0.22 -12.82 -6.18
CA THR A 76 1.68 -12.69 -6.19
C THR A 76 2.28 -13.73 -7.13
N GLU A 77 3.23 -13.31 -7.95
CA GLU A 77 4.05 -14.17 -8.80
C GLU A 77 4.97 -15.04 -7.93
N PRO A 78 5.35 -16.25 -8.41
CA PRO A 78 6.09 -17.22 -7.59
C PRO A 78 7.36 -16.67 -6.96
N ALA A 79 8.17 -15.91 -7.72
CA ALA A 79 9.44 -15.38 -7.21
C ALA A 79 9.26 -14.43 -6.01
N ALA A 80 8.22 -13.58 -6.03
CA ALA A 80 7.94 -12.67 -4.91
C ALA A 80 7.24 -13.39 -3.76
N LEU A 81 6.43 -14.41 -4.05
CA LEU A 81 5.78 -15.23 -3.01
C LEU A 81 6.80 -16.07 -2.24
N ASP A 82 7.74 -16.72 -2.94
CA ASP A 82 8.78 -17.55 -2.32
C ASP A 82 9.68 -16.71 -1.40
N GLU A 83 10.09 -15.52 -1.86
CA GLU A 83 10.86 -14.58 -1.05
C GLU A 83 10.05 -14.08 0.16
N PHE A 84 8.78 -13.72 -0.04
CA PHE A 84 7.90 -13.31 1.06
C PHE A 84 7.76 -14.39 2.13
N GLU A 85 7.53 -15.64 1.72
CA GLU A 85 7.41 -16.79 2.62
C GLU A 85 8.72 -17.07 3.37
N TRP A 86 9.86 -16.92 2.69
CA TRP A 86 11.17 -17.02 3.33
C TRP A 86 11.36 -15.95 4.42
N GLN A 87 11.01 -14.68 4.13
CA GLN A 87 11.10 -13.57 5.08
C GLN A 87 10.14 -13.73 6.26
N VAL A 88 8.92 -14.24 6.04
CA VAL A 88 8.01 -14.63 7.14
C VAL A 88 8.67 -15.68 8.04
N GLY A 89 9.37 -16.66 7.46
CA GLY A 89 10.15 -17.63 8.23
C GLY A 89 11.31 -17.02 9.03
N GLN A 90 11.95 -15.96 8.51
CA GLN A 90 12.96 -15.19 9.26
C GLN A 90 12.32 -14.49 10.47
N LEU A 91 11.18 -13.83 10.28
CA LEU A 91 10.43 -13.14 11.34
C LEU A 91 10.03 -14.13 12.45
N GLN A 92 9.50 -15.30 12.09
CA GLN A 92 9.16 -16.35 13.07
C GLN A 92 10.39 -16.86 13.83
N ARG A 93 11.55 -17.01 13.18
CA ARG A 93 12.81 -17.38 13.85
C ARG A 93 13.33 -16.29 14.77
N ALA A 94 13.00 -15.03 14.50
CA ALA A 94 13.18 -13.90 15.40
C ALA A 94 12.03 -13.75 16.44
N SER A 95 11.24 -14.81 16.65
CA SER A 95 10.16 -14.89 17.64
C SER A 95 8.96 -13.96 17.40
N TYR A 96 8.79 -13.42 16.19
CA TYR A 96 7.54 -12.71 15.84
C TYR A 96 6.42 -13.74 15.74
N GLU A 97 5.32 -13.46 16.45
CA GLU A 97 4.08 -14.21 16.26
C GLU A 97 3.48 -13.80 14.90
N VAL A 98 3.21 -14.80 14.06
CA VAL A 98 2.62 -14.59 12.72
C VAL A 98 1.34 -15.41 12.62
N LYS A 99 0.22 -14.73 12.35
CA LYS A 99 -1.11 -15.31 12.16
C LYS A 99 -1.52 -15.17 10.70
N ARG A 100 -1.98 -16.25 10.08
CA ARG A 100 -2.58 -16.23 8.73
C ARG A 100 -4.08 -16.13 8.85
N LEU A 101 -4.68 -15.18 8.14
CA LEU A 101 -6.11 -14.89 8.23
C LEU A 101 -6.74 -14.94 6.83
N PRO A 102 -7.95 -15.48 6.67
CA PRO A 102 -8.67 -15.49 5.40
C PRO A 102 -9.24 -14.10 5.09
N THR A 103 -8.34 -13.13 4.85
CA THR A 103 -8.68 -11.74 4.57
C THR A 103 -8.74 -11.50 3.07
N PHE A 104 -9.68 -10.66 2.64
CA PHE A 104 -9.94 -10.36 1.23
C PHE A 104 -10.30 -11.60 0.38
N GLU A 105 -11.19 -12.46 0.87
CA GLU A 105 -11.69 -13.60 0.07
C GLU A 105 -12.25 -13.18 -1.31
N LYS A 106 -12.80 -11.96 -1.39
CA LYS A 106 -13.33 -11.34 -2.61
C LYS A 106 -12.41 -10.27 -3.21
N ILE A 107 -11.10 -10.48 -3.16
CA ILE A 107 -10.11 -9.47 -3.58
C ILE A 107 -10.32 -8.96 -5.01
N ALA A 108 -10.76 -9.81 -5.95
CA ALA A 108 -11.02 -9.40 -7.32
C ALA A 108 -12.15 -8.37 -7.43
N GLU A 109 -13.23 -8.54 -6.66
CA GLU A 109 -14.34 -7.58 -6.58
C GLU A 109 -13.86 -6.26 -5.97
N LEU A 110 -13.05 -6.31 -4.90
CA LEU A 110 -12.49 -5.12 -4.27
C LEU A 110 -11.53 -4.35 -5.21
N ASN A 111 -10.69 -5.06 -5.96
CA ASN A 111 -9.81 -4.45 -6.95
C ASN A 111 -10.60 -3.74 -8.06
N GLN A 112 -11.69 -4.37 -8.54
CA GLN A 112 -12.57 -3.77 -9.54
C GLN A 112 -13.30 -2.54 -8.98
N LEU A 113 -13.82 -2.63 -7.76
CA LEU A 113 -14.48 -1.53 -7.06
C LEU A 113 -13.53 -0.32 -6.93
N HIS A 114 -12.31 -0.55 -6.44
CA HIS A 114 -11.30 0.49 -6.31
C HIS A 114 -10.98 1.13 -7.67
N ARG A 115 -10.70 0.31 -8.70
CA ARG A 115 -10.37 0.80 -10.05
C ARG A 115 -11.49 1.66 -10.65
N ARG A 116 -12.76 1.28 -10.46
CA ARG A 116 -13.91 2.06 -10.93
C ARG A 116 -14.10 3.36 -10.14
N MET A 117 -13.93 3.31 -8.81
CA MET A 117 -13.97 4.50 -7.96
C MET A 117 -12.93 5.55 -8.40
N VAL A 118 -11.66 5.16 -8.48
CA VAL A 118 -10.59 6.10 -8.81
C VAL A 118 -10.71 6.61 -10.26
N ALA A 119 -11.20 5.78 -11.19
CA ALA A 119 -11.46 6.21 -12.57
C ALA A 119 -12.59 7.26 -12.64
N ALA A 120 -13.68 7.08 -11.89
CA ALA A 120 -14.78 8.02 -11.82
C ALA A 120 -14.35 9.38 -11.26
N GLU A 121 -13.56 9.37 -10.18
CA GLU A 121 -13.00 10.59 -9.62
C GLU A 121 -12.02 11.27 -10.57
N PHE A 122 -11.16 10.49 -11.24
CA PHE A 122 -10.24 11.03 -12.23
C PHE A 122 -10.98 11.70 -13.39
N ALA A 123 -12.07 11.10 -13.86
CA ALA A 123 -12.92 11.72 -14.87
C ALA A 123 -13.57 13.03 -14.38
N GLN A 124 -13.94 13.12 -13.09
CA GLN A 124 -14.45 14.36 -12.48
C GLN A 124 -13.38 15.45 -12.40
N GLU A 125 -12.16 15.12 -11.94
CA GLU A 125 -11.04 16.07 -11.88
C GLU A 125 -10.67 16.61 -13.26
N HIS A 126 -10.82 15.78 -14.29
CA HIS A 126 -10.50 16.14 -15.68
C HIS A 126 -11.69 16.63 -16.49
N ALA A 127 -12.89 16.77 -15.91
CA ALA A 127 -14.13 17.03 -16.67
C ALA A 127 -14.08 18.28 -17.57
N ALA A 128 -13.42 19.35 -17.10
CA ALA A 128 -13.27 20.59 -17.87
C ALA A 128 -12.10 20.56 -18.87
N ILE A 129 -11.05 19.77 -18.59
CA ILE A 129 -9.79 19.76 -19.37
C ILE A 129 -9.85 18.69 -20.46
N TYR A 130 -10.51 17.55 -20.20
CA TYR A 130 -10.51 16.42 -21.11
C TYR A 130 -11.16 16.73 -22.46
N PRO A 131 -12.38 17.30 -22.56
CA PRO A 131 -13.04 17.50 -23.86
C PRO A 131 -12.23 18.33 -24.88
N PRO A 132 -11.66 19.51 -24.53
CA PRO A 132 -10.88 20.30 -25.49
C PRO A 132 -9.50 19.71 -25.80
N TYR A 133 -8.94 18.86 -24.92
CA TYR A 133 -7.57 18.35 -25.04
C TYR A 133 -7.47 16.84 -25.19
N ALA A 134 -8.56 16.12 -25.47
CA ALA A 134 -8.60 14.66 -25.51
C ALA A 134 -7.51 14.04 -26.42
N GLY A 135 -7.17 14.70 -27.53
CA GLY A 135 -6.08 14.27 -28.43
C GLY A 135 -4.67 14.31 -27.83
N HIS A 136 -4.45 15.06 -26.75
CA HIS A 136 -3.16 15.18 -26.07
C HIS A 136 -2.95 14.16 -24.94
N TYR A 137 -4.02 13.50 -24.49
CA TYR A 137 -3.91 12.45 -23.48
C TYR A 137 -3.34 11.18 -24.10
N ARG A 138 -2.44 10.50 -23.37
CA ARG A 138 -1.98 9.16 -23.75
C ARG A 138 -3.16 8.19 -23.81
N PRO A 139 -3.16 7.19 -24.71
CA PRO A 139 -4.28 6.26 -24.88
C PRO A 139 -4.79 5.66 -23.56
N ARG A 140 -3.87 5.15 -22.72
CA ARG A 140 -4.22 4.56 -21.43
C ARG A 140 -4.90 5.53 -20.47
N THR A 141 -4.51 6.80 -20.48
CA THR A 141 -5.13 7.84 -19.63
C THR A 141 -6.55 8.15 -20.11
N ARG A 142 -6.79 8.16 -21.43
CA ARG A 142 -8.14 8.32 -22.00
C ARG A 142 -9.06 7.18 -21.62
N GLU A 143 -8.58 5.94 -21.72
CA GLU A 143 -9.33 4.75 -21.31
C GLU A 143 -9.81 4.83 -19.85
N ILE A 144 -8.98 5.35 -18.94
CA ILE A 144 -9.35 5.54 -17.53
C ILE A 144 -10.46 6.60 -17.40
N ILE A 145 -10.34 7.74 -18.10
CA ILE A 145 -11.35 8.81 -18.07
C ILE A 145 -12.68 8.28 -18.64
N GLU A 146 -12.64 7.62 -19.79
CA GLU A 146 -13.82 7.05 -20.46
C GLU A 146 -14.47 5.97 -19.60
N LEU A 147 -13.70 5.11 -18.94
CA LEU A 147 -14.22 4.17 -17.94
C LEU A 147 -14.90 4.91 -16.79
N GLY A 148 -14.28 5.96 -16.26
CA GLY A 148 -14.82 6.78 -15.18
C GLY A 148 -16.16 7.43 -15.53
N GLN A 149 -16.33 7.86 -16.78
CA GLN A 149 -17.59 8.41 -17.29
C GLN A 149 -18.73 7.38 -17.32
N THR A 150 -18.44 6.08 -17.26
CA THR A 150 -19.45 5.01 -17.18
C THR A 150 -19.92 4.71 -15.75
N VAL A 151 -19.27 5.28 -14.74
CA VAL A 151 -19.58 5.02 -13.33
C VAL A 151 -20.70 5.96 -12.90
N SER A 152 -21.79 5.42 -12.35
CA SER A 152 -22.91 6.25 -11.90
C SER A 152 -22.59 6.98 -10.59
N THR A 153 -23.34 8.04 -10.29
CA THR A 153 -23.19 8.78 -9.03
C THR A 153 -23.45 7.88 -7.82
N GLU A 154 -24.45 6.98 -7.91
CA GLU A 154 -24.79 6.02 -6.86
C GLU A 154 -23.67 5.01 -6.64
N GLU A 155 -23.09 4.50 -7.72
CA GLU A 155 -21.97 3.56 -7.64
C GLU A 155 -20.74 4.21 -7.01
N LEU A 156 -20.38 5.43 -7.42
CA LEU A 156 -19.27 6.17 -6.84
C LEU A 156 -19.51 6.46 -5.35
N ALA A 157 -20.73 6.87 -4.97
CA ALA A 157 -21.08 7.09 -3.56
C ALA A 157 -20.94 5.80 -2.73
N ALA A 158 -21.39 4.67 -3.26
CA ALA A 158 -21.25 3.37 -2.61
C ALA A 158 -19.77 2.94 -2.46
N ALA A 159 -18.94 3.16 -3.49
CA ALA A 159 -17.52 2.83 -3.44
C ALA A 159 -16.75 3.68 -2.41
N ARG A 160 -17.09 4.98 -2.30
CA ARG A 160 -16.56 5.88 -1.26
C ARG A 160 -16.95 5.41 0.14
N ALA A 161 -18.22 5.07 0.34
CA ALA A 161 -18.68 4.53 1.62
C ALA A 161 -17.98 3.21 1.97
N ASN A 162 -17.76 2.34 0.98
CA ASN A 162 -17.05 1.09 1.16
C ASN A 162 -15.60 1.28 1.64
N SER A 163 -14.92 2.38 1.27
CA SER A 163 -13.56 2.68 1.76
C SER A 163 -13.51 2.76 3.29
N LEU A 164 -14.52 3.38 3.90
CA LEU A 164 -14.65 3.49 5.36
C LEU A 164 -15.10 2.18 6.00
N HIS A 165 -16.02 1.45 5.37
CA HIS A 165 -16.44 0.13 5.87
C HIS A 165 -15.27 -0.85 5.86
N LEU A 166 -14.50 -0.92 4.77
CA LEU A 166 -13.34 -1.80 4.67
C LEU A 166 -12.30 -1.50 5.74
N ARG A 167 -12.06 -0.22 6.03
CA ARG A 167 -11.17 0.18 7.14
C ARG A 167 -11.65 -0.38 8.47
N ALA A 168 -12.93 -0.16 8.80
CA ALA A 168 -13.52 -0.63 10.05
C ALA A 168 -13.48 -2.16 10.14
N ASP A 169 -13.77 -2.87 9.05
CA ASP A 169 -13.73 -4.33 8.98
C ASP A 169 -12.31 -4.87 9.19
N LEU A 170 -11.31 -4.24 8.58
CA LEU A 170 -9.90 -4.62 8.76
C LEU A 170 -9.44 -4.40 10.20
N GLU A 171 -9.77 -3.26 10.82
CA GLU A 171 -9.40 -2.99 12.21
C GLU A 171 -10.13 -3.92 13.19
N ALA A 172 -11.40 -4.23 12.95
CA ALA A 172 -12.14 -5.21 13.73
C ALA A 172 -11.57 -6.63 13.59
N GLN A 173 -11.12 -7.00 12.39
CA GLN A 173 -10.42 -8.27 12.18
C GLN A 173 -9.08 -8.29 12.91
N MET A 174 -8.35 -7.17 12.92
CA MET A 174 -7.11 -7.04 13.68
C MET A 174 -7.35 -7.23 15.18
N ASP A 175 -8.40 -6.61 15.73
CA ASP A 175 -8.80 -6.76 17.13
C ASP A 175 -9.17 -8.22 17.45
N ALA A 176 -10.04 -8.83 16.63
CA ALA A 176 -10.53 -10.19 16.84
C ALA A 176 -9.42 -11.24 16.77
N ALA A 177 -8.46 -11.06 15.86
CA ALA A 177 -7.32 -11.95 15.71
C ALA A 177 -6.18 -11.64 16.68
N GLY A 178 -6.18 -10.48 17.33
CA GLY A 178 -5.07 -9.97 18.13
C GLY A 178 -3.81 -9.84 17.28
N ILE A 179 -3.90 -9.13 16.15
CA ILE A 179 -2.76 -8.72 15.32
C ILE A 179 -2.60 -7.20 15.37
N ASP A 180 -1.36 -6.76 15.20
CA ASP A 180 -0.95 -5.35 15.28
C ASP A 180 -0.62 -4.76 13.91
N LEU A 181 -0.10 -5.58 13.00
CA LEU A 181 0.27 -5.21 11.64
C LEU A 181 -0.20 -6.25 10.64
N TRP A 182 -0.59 -5.82 9.45
CA TRP A 182 -0.60 -6.72 8.30
C TRP A 182 0.78 -6.74 7.66
N VAL A 183 1.20 -7.91 7.18
CA VAL A 183 2.44 -8.09 6.42
C VAL A 183 2.15 -8.87 5.13
N CYS A 184 2.61 -8.33 4.00
CA CYS A 184 2.36 -8.91 2.68
C CYS A 184 3.41 -8.51 1.63
N PRO A 185 3.43 -9.13 0.44
CA PRO A 185 4.26 -8.66 -0.67
C PRO A 185 3.90 -7.22 -1.07
N ALA A 186 4.91 -6.41 -1.41
CA ALA A 186 4.71 -5.00 -1.80
C ALA A 186 4.39 -4.82 -3.31
N ALA A 187 4.62 -5.85 -4.11
CA ALA A 187 4.32 -5.92 -5.53
C ALA A 187 4.00 -7.37 -5.93
N THR A 188 3.44 -7.57 -7.13
CA THR A 188 3.18 -8.92 -7.64
C THR A 188 4.47 -9.70 -7.88
N GLY A 189 5.55 -9.04 -8.25
CA GLY A 189 6.79 -9.67 -8.69
C GLY A 189 7.96 -8.67 -8.68
N PRO A 190 9.07 -8.97 -9.38
CA PRO A 190 10.10 -7.99 -9.67
C PRO A 190 9.59 -6.91 -10.65
N ALA A 191 10.41 -5.88 -10.88
CA ALA A 191 10.09 -4.82 -11.83
C ALA A 191 9.85 -5.40 -13.25
N PRO A 192 8.77 -5.03 -13.96
CA PRO A 192 8.54 -5.47 -15.33
C PRO A 192 9.65 -5.03 -16.28
N VAL A 193 9.92 -5.85 -17.30
CA VAL A 193 10.91 -5.55 -18.33
C VAL A 193 10.43 -4.42 -19.25
N GLY A 194 11.32 -3.47 -19.56
CA GLY A 194 11.08 -2.39 -20.51
C GLY A 194 10.36 -1.19 -19.92
N ILE A 195 9.71 -0.39 -20.77
CA ILE A 195 9.10 0.91 -20.39
C ILE A 195 7.59 0.97 -20.69
N HIS A 196 6.98 -0.17 -21.01
CA HIS A 196 5.59 -0.23 -21.47
C HIS A 196 4.58 -0.41 -20.33
N ALA A 197 5.03 -0.90 -19.16
CA ALA A 197 4.20 -1.12 -17.98
C ALA A 197 4.96 -0.69 -16.72
N THR A 198 4.21 -0.20 -15.73
CA THR A 198 4.74 0.24 -14.42
C THR A 198 4.50 -0.78 -13.30
N GLY A 199 4.05 -1.99 -13.66
CA GLY A 199 3.59 -3.03 -12.73
C GLY A 199 2.08 -2.99 -12.49
N ASP A 200 1.54 -4.08 -11.91
CA ASP A 200 0.16 -4.13 -11.43
C ASP A 200 0.10 -3.72 -9.94
N PRO A 201 -0.66 -2.68 -9.57
CA PRO A 201 -0.76 -2.23 -8.20
C PRO A 201 -1.65 -3.10 -7.29
N VAL A 202 -2.20 -4.24 -7.74
CA VAL A 202 -3.17 -5.07 -6.99
C VAL A 202 -2.78 -5.41 -5.54
N MET A 203 -1.49 -5.55 -5.22
CA MET A 203 -1.03 -5.77 -3.85
C MET A 203 -1.17 -4.53 -2.94
N ASN A 204 -1.46 -3.36 -3.51
CA ASN A 204 -1.48 -2.07 -2.82
C ASN A 204 -2.90 -1.46 -2.76
N LEU A 205 -3.81 -1.90 -3.64
CA LEU A 205 -5.14 -1.31 -3.78
C LEU A 205 -5.98 -1.42 -2.51
N PRO A 206 -6.07 -2.58 -1.82
CA PRO A 206 -6.94 -2.70 -0.63
C PRO A 206 -6.55 -1.74 0.48
N TRP A 207 -5.25 -1.58 0.73
CA TRP A 207 -4.71 -0.72 1.79
C TRP A 207 -4.91 0.75 1.48
N THR A 208 -4.76 1.13 0.20
CA THR A 208 -5.03 2.48 -0.28
C THR A 208 -6.52 2.79 -0.23
N HIS A 209 -7.37 1.84 -0.61
CA HIS A 209 -8.83 1.94 -0.54
C HIS A 209 -9.31 2.13 0.89
N ALA A 210 -8.75 1.37 1.85
CA ALA A 210 -9.04 1.55 3.27
C ALA A 210 -8.40 2.82 3.87
N GLY A 211 -7.43 3.44 3.18
CA GLY A 211 -6.67 4.59 3.66
C GLY A 211 -5.70 4.28 4.80
N LEU A 212 -5.33 3.01 5.01
CA LEU A 212 -4.42 2.56 6.07
C LEU A 212 -2.97 2.92 5.77
N PRO A 213 -2.13 3.27 6.76
CA PRO A 213 -0.71 3.53 6.55
C PRO A 213 0.03 2.25 6.17
N ALA A 214 0.89 2.32 5.15
CA ALA A 214 1.65 1.19 4.64
C ALA A 214 3.10 1.59 4.36
N ILE A 215 4.05 0.79 4.83
CA ILE A 215 5.47 1.00 4.60
C ILE A 215 6.08 -0.23 3.91
N THR A 216 6.74 0.01 2.79
CA THR A 216 7.49 -0.97 2.02
C THR A 216 8.95 -0.90 2.39
N VAL A 217 9.56 -2.05 2.65
CA VAL A 217 11.00 -2.22 2.82
C VAL A 217 11.54 -3.22 1.79
N PRO A 218 12.76 -3.03 1.29
CA PRO A 218 13.41 -3.99 0.40
C PRO A 218 13.60 -5.33 1.11
N VAL A 219 13.28 -6.43 0.44
CA VAL A 219 13.56 -7.77 0.95
C VAL A 219 14.06 -8.64 -0.21
N GLY A 220 15.31 -9.10 -0.13
CA GLY A 220 15.93 -9.97 -1.12
C GLY A 220 15.91 -9.47 -2.57
N ARG A 221 16.17 -10.41 -3.48
CA ARG A 221 16.24 -10.18 -4.93
C ARG A 221 15.68 -11.36 -5.71
N SER A 222 15.12 -11.10 -6.89
CA SER A 222 14.75 -12.14 -7.85
C SER A 222 15.99 -12.88 -8.37
N ALA A 223 15.78 -13.99 -9.11
CA ALA A 223 16.85 -14.74 -9.76
C ALA A 223 17.70 -13.89 -10.71
N GLU A 224 17.11 -12.86 -11.32
CA GLU A 224 17.75 -11.88 -12.21
C GLU A 224 18.42 -10.73 -11.45
N GLY A 225 18.41 -10.77 -10.11
CA GLY A 225 19.00 -9.74 -9.26
C GLY A 225 18.15 -8.49 -9.06
N LEU A 226 16.88 -8.51 -9.48
CA LEU A 226 15.97 -7.37 -9.32
C LEU A 226 15.46 -7.27 -7.88
N PRO A 227 15.33 -6.07 -7.29
CA PRO A 227 14.83 -5.92 -5.93
C PRO A 227 13.40 -6.46 -5.76
N LEU A 228 13.15 -7.07 -4.61
CA LEU A 228 11.83 -7.43 -4.12
C LEU A 228 11.53 -6.64 -2.84
N GLY A 229 10.27 -6.63 -2.40
CA GLY A 229 9.85 -5.82 -1.26
C GLY A 229 8.69 -6.43 -0.49
N MET A 230 8.71 -6.22 0.83
CA MET A 230 7.65 -6.57 1.77
C MET A 230 7.01 -5.28 2.28
N GLN A 231 5.69 -5.26 2.39
CA GLN A 231 4.96 -4.13 2.97
C GLN A 231 4.34 -4.51 4.32
N PHE A 232 4.38 -3.55 5.24
CA PHE A 232 3.78 -3.62 6.56
C PHE A 232 2.70 -2.55 6.64
N VAL A 233 1.50 -2.92 7.05
CA VAL A 233 0.33 -2.04 7.08
C VAL A 233 -0.19 -1.94 8.50
N GLY A 234 -0.27 -0.71 9.00
CA GLY A 234 -0.75 -0.40 10.35
C GLY A 234 -2.22 0.00 10.39
N ARG A 235 -2.69 0.28 11.60
CA ARG A 235 -4.03 0.86 11.85
C ARG A 235 -4.09 2.30 11.35
N PHE A 236 -5.30 2.78 11.06
CA PHE A 236 -5.49 4.15 10.63
C PHE A 236 -5.04 5.13 11.71
N GLY A 237 -4.20 6.09 11.35
CA GLY A 237 -3.64 7.09 12.26
C GLY A 237 -2.52 6.57 13.18
N ALA A 238 -2.10 5.31 13.05
CA ALA A 238 -1.00 4.73 13.83
C ALA A 238 0.34 4.83 13.08
N ASP A 239 0.55 5.90 12.32
CA ASP A 239 1.73 6.13 11.48
C ASP A 239 3.04 6.10 12.27
N GLU A 240 3.08 6.75 13.43
CA GLU A 240 4.22 6.79 14.35
C GLU A 240 4.56 5.39 14.89
N ARG A 241 3.54 4.64 15.32
CA ARG A 241 3.68 3.28 15.83
C ARG A 241 4.22 2.34 14.75
N LEU A 242 3.65 2.43 13.54
CA LEU A 242 4.12 1.67 12.38
C LEU A 242 5.59 1.97 12.10
N LEU A 243 5.97 3.26 12.05
CA LEU A 243 7.35 3.64 11.78
C LEU A 243 8.31 3.16 12.87
N ALA A 244 7.92 3.25 14.14
CA ALA A 244 8.73 2.79 15.26
C ALA A 244 8.98 1.26 15.21
N TRP A 245 7.95 0.46 14.92
CA TRP A 245 8.12 -0.99 14.73
C TRP A 245 9.05 -1.30 13.56
N MET A 246 8.94 -0.56 12.46
CA MET A 246 9.84 -0.77 11.32
C MET A 246 11.29 -0.36 11.61
N GLN A 247 11.52 0.71 12.37
CA GLN A 247 12.87 1.07 12.81
C GLN A 247 13.47 -0.01 13.73
N ALA A 248 12.70 -0.59 14.63
CA ALA A 248 13.16 -1.67 15.49
C ALA A 248 13.52 -2.93 14.69
N LEU A 249 12.69 -3.27 13.71
CA LEU A 249 12.88 -4.43 12.83
C LEU A 249 14.11 -4.26 11.90
N ASP A 250 14.31 -3.06 11.36
CA ASP A 250 15.49 -2.70 10.55
C ASP A 250 16.79 -2.73 11.40
N GLY A 251 16.76 -2.14 12.59
CA GLY A 251 17.90 -2.16 13.52
C GLY A 251 18.31 -3.56 13.97
N ALA A 252 17.35 -4.48 14.08
CA ALA A 252 17.60 -5.89 14.38
C ALA A 252 18.12 -6.70 13.17
N ARG A 253 18.10 -6.14 11.96
CA ARG A 253 18.54 -6.78 10.70
C ARG A 253 17.90 -8.15 10.46
N ILE A 254 16.61 -8.26 10.79
CA ILE A 254 15.88 -9.53 10.69
C ILE A 254 15.56 -9.85 9.22
N LEU A 255 15.13 -8.84 8.46
CA LEU A 255 14.87 -8.98 7.04
C LEU A 255 16.18 -8.98 6.27
N SER A 256 16.25 -9.86 5.27
CA SER A 256 17.41 -9.90 4.37
C SER A 256 17.17 -9.08 3.10
N VAL A 257 18.23 -8.47 2.57
CA VAL A 257 18.24 -7.66 1.34
C VAL A 257 19.22 -8.26 0.33
#